data_AF-A0A5B7JHY1-F1
#
_entry.id   AF-A0A5B7JHY1-F1
#
_cell.length_a   1.000
_cell.length_b   1.000
_cell.length_c   1.000
_cell.angle_alpha   90.00
_cell.angle_beta   90.00
_cell.angle_gamma   90.00
#
_symmetry.space_group_name_H-M   'P 1'
#
loop_
_entity.id
_entity.type
_entity.pdbx_description
1 polymer ?
#
loop_
_entity_poly.entity_id
_entity_poly.type
_entity_poly.pdbx_seq_one_letter_code
_entity_poly.pdbx_strand_id
1 'polypeptide(L)' 'MVAIPLVVGLVTVVGTAILTKLYLSKKRGPPRTLQDSTVKYPLELVEREALSHDTRRFRFKLPSAEHVLG' A
#
# COMPACT_ATOMS: atom_id res chain seq x y z
N MET A 1 -12.61 -27.06 -39.52
CA MET A 1 -13.63 -26.52 -38.59
C MET A 1 -13.19 -26.40 -37.13
N VAL A 2 -12.10 -27.07 -36.66
CA VAL A 2 -11.70 -27.07 -35.23
C VAL A 2 -10.75 -25.93 -34.83
N ALA A 3 -10.00 -25.35 -35.77
CA ALA A 3 -9.00 -24.31 -35.47
C ALA A 3 -9.61 -22.99 -34.95
N ILE A 4 -10.76 -22.58 -35.49
CA ILE A 4 -11.43 -21.33 -35.13
C ILE A 4 -11.87 -21.30 -33.65
N PRO A 5 -12.59 -22.30 -33.11
CA PRO A 5 -12.97 -22.28 -31.69
C PRO A 5 -11.77 -22.35 -30.75
N LEU A 6 -10.67 -23.00 -31.16
CA LEU A 6 -9.45 -23.10 -30.35
C LEU A 6 -8.73 -21.74 -30.24
N VAL A 7 -8.66 -20.98 -31.33
CA VAL A 7 -8.08 -19.62 -31.35
C VAL A 7 -8.94 -18.65 -30.55
N VAL A 8 -10.27 -18.69 -30.68
CA VAL A 8 -11.19 -17.84 -29.91
C VAL A 8 -11.09 -18.16 -28.41
N GLY A 9 -11.03 -19.44 -28.04
CA GLY A 9 -10.81 -19.86 -26.66
C GLY A 9 -9.49 -19.34 -26.10
N LEU A 10 -8.40 -19.41 -26.86
CA LEU A 10 -7.11 -18.91 -26.41
C LEU A 10 -7.10 -17.38 -26.23
N VAL A 11 -7.67 -16.63 -27.16
CA VAL A 11 -7.72 -15.16 -27.09
C VAL A 11 -8.55 -14.69 -25.89
N THR A 12 -9.67 -15.35 -25.61
CA THR A 12 -10.51 -15.03 -24.46
C THR A 12 -9.81 -15.32 -23.14
N VAL A 13 -9.12 -16.46 -23.01
CA VAL A 13 -8.35 -16.81 -21.80
C VAL A 13 -7.18 -15.84 -21.60
N VAL A 14 -6.42 -15.52 -22.64
CA VAL A 14 -5.28 -14.59 -22.54
C VAL A 14 -5.77 -13.18 -22.24
N GLY A 15 -6.82 -12.71 -22.92
CA GLY A 15 -7.40 -11.39 -22.71
C GLY A 15 -7.94 -11.21 -21.28
N THR A 16 -8.65 -12.21 -20.76
CA THR A 16 -9.17 -12.18 -19.38
C THR A 16 -8.05 -12.27 -18.33
N ALA A 17 -7.01 -13.08 -18.56
CA ALA A 17 -5.85 -13.15 -17.67
C ALA A 17 -5.08 -11.82 -17.60
N ILE A 18 -4.89 -11.14 -18.74
CA ILE A 18 -4.23 -9.83 -18.79
C ILE A 18 -5.09 -8.78 -18.09
N LEU A 19 -6.39 -8.75 -18.37
CA LEU A 19 -7.30 -7.77 -17.79
C LEU A 19 -7.43 -7.93 -16.28
N THR A 20 -7.56 -9.16 -15.78
CA THR A 20 -7.60 -9.46 -14.34
C THR A 20 -6.30 -9.09 -13.65
N LYS A 21 -5.13 -9.39 -14.24
CA LYS A 21 -3.83 -8.98 -13.68
C LYS A 21 -3.69 -7.46 -13.59
N LEU A 22 -4.14 -6.73 -14.61
CA LEU A 22 -4.11 -5.26 -14.61
C LEU A 22 -5.08 -4.67 -13.57
N TYR A 23 -6.28 -5.24 -13.45
CA TYR A 23 -7.26 -4.80 -12.45
C TYR A 23 -6.81 -5.10 -11.02
N LEU A 24 -6.20 -6.27 -10.78
CA LEU A 24 -5.73 -6.68 -9.46
C LEU A 24 -4.41 -6.00 -9.05
N SER A 25 -3.65 -5.50 -10.02
CA SER A 25 -2.46 -4.65 -9.78
C SER A 25 -2.83 -3.22 -9.40
N LYS A 26 -4.12 -2.88 -9.32
CA LYS A 26 -4.60 -1.54 -8.98
C LYS A 26 -4.24 -1.20 -7.53
N LYS A 27 -3.15 -0.42 -7.43
CA LYS A 27 -2.66 0.42 -6.33
C LYS A 27 -2.99 -0.07 -4.92
N ARG A 28 -2.03 -0.78 -4.34
CA ARG A 28 -1.89 -0.82 -2.87
C ARG A 28 -1.62 0.62 -2.42
N GLY A 29 -2.30 1.07 -1.38
CA GLY A 29 -2.07 2.38 -0.77
C GLY A 29 -0.64 2.51 -0.24
N PRO A 30 -0.26 3.69 0.28
CA PRO A 30 1.03 3.86 0.92
C PRO A 30 1.23 2.79 2.02
N PRO A 31 2.46 2.32 2.22
CA PRO A 31 2.74 1.30 3.22
C PRO A 31 2.42 1.83 4.62
N ARG A 32 1.87 0.97 5.47
CA ARG A 32 1.43 1.32 6.82
C ARG A 32 2.47 0.87 7.84
N THR A 33 2.74 1.75 8.79
CA THR A 33 3.73 1.52 9.85
C THR A 33 3.15 0.62 10.94
N LEU A 34 1.92 0.90 11.37
CA LEU A 34 1.19 0.11 12.37
C LEU A 34 0.46 -1.03 11.65
N GLN A 35 1.10 -2.20 11.60
CA GLN A 35 0.54 -3.39 10.95
C GLN A 35 -0.15 -4.33 11.95
N ASP A 36 0.34 -4.36 13.19
CA ASP A 36 -0.16 -5.20 14.28
C ASP A 36 -0.35 -4.35 15.55
N SER A 37 -1.50 -4.49 16.21
CA SER A 37 -1.83 -3.75 17.44
C SER A 37 -1.09 -4.26 18.68
N THR A 38 -0.50 -5.46 18.62
CA THR A 38 0.24 -6.07 19.73
C THR A 38 1.74 -5.77 19.69
N VAL A 39 2.24 -5.30 18.55
CA VAL A 39 3.66 -5.00 18.34
C VAL A 39 3.96 -3.53 18.65
N LYS A 40 5.06 -3.27 19.35
CA LYS A 40 5.55 -1.91 19.59
C LYS A 40 6.50 -1.48 18.48
N TYR A 41 6.20 -0.34 17.85
CA TYR A 41 7.02 0.25 16.80
C TYR A 41 7.83 1.42 17.37
N PRO A 42 9.15 1.29 17.57
CA PRO A 42 9.98 2.40 18.00
C PRO A 42 10.12 3.40 16.85
N LEU A 43 9.63 4.63 17.06
CA LEU A 43 9.79 5.73 16.11
C LEU A 43 10.75 6.77 16.67
N GLU A 44 11.63 7.26 15.82
CA GLU A 44 12.60 8.29 16.17
C GLU A 44 11.91 9.64 16.37
N LEU A 45 12.17 10.34 17.46
CA LEU A 45 11.67 11.69 17.67
C LEU A 45 12.47 12.67 16.80
N VAL A 46 11.80 13.29 15.82
CA VAL A 46 12.41 14.29 14.94
C VAL A 46 12.37 15.67 15.58
N GLU A 47 11.24 16.00 16.20
CA GLU A 47 11.03 17.36 16.66
C GLU A 47 10.14 17.43 17.89
N ARG A 48 10.43 18.41 18.73
CA ARG A 48 9.62 18.79 19.88
C ARG A 48 9.41 20.31 19.85
N GLU A 49 8.16 20.71 19.76
CA GLU A 49 7.75 22.12 19.72
C GLU A 49 6.86 22.42 20.93
N ALA A 50 7.11 23.55 21.60
CA ALA A 50 6.26 24.04 22.68
C ALA A 50 5.20 24.99 22.09
N LEU A 51 3.93 24.57 22.10
CA LEU A 51 2.82 25.35 21.56
C LEU A 51 2.25 26.32 22.61
N SER A 52 2.25 25.90 23.87
CA SER A 52 1.82 26.71 25.03
C SER A 52 2.65 26.34 26.26
N HIS A 53 2.25 26.85 27.42
CA HIS A 53 2.84 26.49 28.71
C HIS A 53 2.73 24.99 29.02
N ASP A 54 1.59 24.37 28.70
CA ASP A 54 1.27 22.97 29.03
C ASP A 54 1.20 22.04 27.81
N THR A 55 1.20 22.59 26.59
CA THR A 55 1.00 21.82 25.36
C THR A 55 2.29 21.77 24.54
N ARG A 56 2.67 20.57 24.13
CA ARG A 56 3.83 20.32 23.26
C ARG A 56 3.46 19.40 22.10
N ARG A 57 3.97 19.70 20.91
CA ARG A 57 3.84 18.87 19.72
C ARG A 57 5.12 18.07 19.51
N PHE A 58 4.98 16.75 19.35
CA PHE A 58 6.09 15.85 19.06
C PHE A 58 5.90 15.29 17.65
N ARG A 59 6.95 15.35 16.82
CA ARG A 59 6.96 14.77 15.47
C ARG A 59 7.89 13.57 15.46
N PHE A 60 7.37 12.42 15.04
CA PHE A 60 8.12 11.18 14.96
C PHE A 60 8.37 10.80 13.50
N LYS A 61 9.53 10.22 13.22
CA LYS A 61 9.94 9.77 11.88
C LYS A 61 9.31 8.42 11.58
N LEU A 62 8.69 8.29 10.42
CA LEU A 62 8.28 7.00 9.88
C LEU A 62 9.44 6.29 9.18
N PRO A 63 9.37 4.97 8.96
CA PRO A 63 10.44 4.21 8.32
C PRO A 63 10.84 4.75 6.93
N SER A 64 9.89 5.31 6.17
CA SER A 64 10.18 6.05 4.93
C SER A 64 9.19 7.22 4.75
N ALA A 65 9.51 8.15 3.84
CA ALA A 65 8.66 9.31 3.56
C ALA A 65 7.30 8.93 2.92
N GLU A 66 7.20 7.75 2.31
CA GLU A 66 5.98 7.25 1.70
C GLU A 66 5.08 6.49 2.68
N HIS A 67 5.59 6.16 3.88
CA HIS A 67 4.80 5.46 4.88
C HIS A 67 3.74 6.36 5.49
N VAL A 68 2.64 5.73 5.92
CA VAL A 68 1.63 6.33 6.80
C VAL A 68 1.58 5.56 8.11
N LEU A 69 0.99 6.14 9.16
CA LEU A 69 0.87 5.45 10.45
C LEU A 69 -0.06 4.24 10.37
N GLY A 70 -1.24 4.35 9.74
CA GLY A 70 -2.21 3.26 9.62
C GLY A 70 -3.40 3.65 8.76
#